data_AF-A0A2W7JNI1-F1
#
_entry.id   AF-A0A2W7JNI1-F1
#
_cell.length_a   1.000
_cell.length_b   1.000
_cell.length_c   1.000
_cell.angle_alpha   90.00
_cell.angle_beta   90.00
_cell.angle_gamma   90.00
#
_symmetry.space_group_name_H-M   'P 1'
#
loop_
_entity.id
_entity.type
_entity.pdbx_description
1 polymer ?
#
loop_
_entity_poly.entity_id
_entity_poly.type
_entity_poly.pdbx_seq_one_letter_code
_entity_poly.pdbx_strand_id
1 'polypeptide(L)' 'MTVAMLRRRFDLTREAAGVQKSEFQMRDLRAKAGTDKAESSGDILQARDQLGHTTVVMTEQYIRHRLGKKVTPIK' A
#
# COMPACT_ATOMS: atom_id res chain seq x y z
N MET A 1 2.55 21.53 -8.04
CA MET A 1 3.64 20.72 -7.43
C MET A 1 4.10 19.72 -8.48
N THR A 2 5.40 19.65 -8.81
CA THR A 2 5.90 18.74 -9.86
C THR A 2 6.20 17.35 -9.32
N VAL A 3 6.34 16.35 -10.20
CA VAL A 3 6.74 14.98 -9.83
C VAL A 3 8.09 14.98 -9.10
N ALA A 4 9.05 15.78 -9.56
CA ALA A 4 10.36 15.91 -8.92
C ALA A 4 10.26 16.50 -7.50
N MET A 5 9.41 17.51 -7.29
CA MET A 5 9.17 18.08 -5.96
C MET A 5 8.59 17.06 -4.99
N LEU A 6 7.59 16.29 -5.44
CA LEU A 6 6.95 15.26 -4.63
C LEU A 6 7.94 14.16 -4.25
N ARG A 7 8.73 13.68 -5.23
CA ARG A 7 9.75 12.66 -5.01
C ARG A 7 10.81 13.12 -4.01
N ARG A 8 11.32 14.34 -4.19
CA ARG A 8 12.31 14.94 -3.28
C ARG A 8 11.79 15.01 -1.85
N ARG A 9 10.54 15.45 -1.65
CA ARG A 9 9.92 15.50 -0.31
C ARG A 9 9.85 14.12 0.33
N PHE A 10 9.42 13.10 -0.41
CA PHE A 10 9.39 11.72 0.09
C PHE A 10 10.79 11.21 0.48
N ASP A 11 11.79 11.41 -0.37
CA ASP A 11 13.15 10.93 -0.11
C ASP A 11 13.74 11.61 1.14
N LEU A 12 13.52 12.92 1.33
CA LEU A 12 13.92 13.65 2.54
C LEU A 12 13.22 13.12 3.80
N THR A 13 11.91 12.88 3.74
CA THR A 13 11.17 12.30 4.87
C THR A 13 11.67 10.90 5.22
N ARG A 14 11.95 10.07 4.20
CA ARG A 14 12.49 8.71 4.39
C ARG A 14 13.85 8.75 5.08
N GLU A 15 14.74 9.65 4.65
CA GLU A 15 16.06 9.84 5.26
C GLU A 15 15.95 10.34 6.70
N ALA A 16 15.09 11.32 6.96
CA ALA A 16 14.82 11.81 8.31
C ALA A 16 14.24 10.73 9.25
N ALA A 17 13.48 9.77 8.70
CA ALA A 17 12.96 8.62 9.43
C ALA A 17 14.01 7.49 9.62
N GLY A 18 15.22 7.63 9.08
CA GLY A 18 16.28 6.63 9.19
C GLY A 18 16.03 5.35 8.39
N VAL A 19 15.09 5.36 7.43
CA VAL A 19 14.72 4.17 6.65
C VAL A 19 15.57 4.06 5.40
N GLN A 20 16.13 2.89 5.09
CA GLN A 20 16.94 2.71 3.89
C GLN A 20 16.08 2.70 2.62
N LYS A 21 16.67 3.10 1.47
CA LYS A 21 15.94 3.22 0.20
C LYS A 21 15.51 1.85 -0.35
N SER A 22 16.29 0.82 -0.04
CA SER A 22 16.00 -0.58 -0.35
C SER A 22 14.82 -1.12 0.45
N GLU A 23 14.59 -0.59 1.66
CA GLU A 23 13.54 -1.03 2.57
C GLU A 23 12.20 -0.35 2.29
N PHE A 24 12.21 0.92 1.88
CA PHE A 24 10.99 1.69 1.64
C PHE A 24 11.11 2.66 0.48
N GLN A 25 10.23 2.47 -0.51
CA GLN A 25 10.12 3.26 -1.72
C GLN A 25 8.74 3.88 -1.83
N MET A 26 8.62 4.99 -2.57
CA MET A 26 7.35 5.70 -2.73
C MET A 26 6.21 4.83 -3.28
N ARG A 27 6.52 3.86 -4.15
CA ARG A 27 5.54 2.89 -4.68
C ARG A 27 4.96 1.96 -3.62
N ASP A 28 5.64 1.77 -2.50
CA ASP A 28 5.17 0.93 -1.40
C ASP A 28 3.97 1.55 -0.69
N LEU A 29 3.79 2.88 -0.79
CA LEU A 29 2.57 3.55 -0.34
C LEU A 29 1.34 3.05 -1.09
N ARG A 30 1.47 2.77 -2.39
CA ARG A 30 0.37 2.25 -3.20
C ARG A 30 0.02 0.81 -2.81
N ALA A 31 1.02 -0.04 -2.60
CA ALA A 31 0.82 -1.40 -2.09
C ALA A 31 0.17 -1.39 -0.69
N LYS A 32 0.64 -0.50 0.20
CA LYS A 32 0.07 -0.31 1.53
C LYS A 32 -1.39 0.14 1.46
N ALA A 33 -1.71 1.12 0.62
CA ALA A 33 -3.09 1.61 0.45
C ALA A 33 -4.03 0.52 -0.08
N GLY A 34 -3.60 -0.29 -1.06
CA GLY A 34 -4.38 -1.42 -1.57
C GLY A 34 -4.62 -2.49 -0.50
N THR A 35 -3.59 -2.81 0.28
CA THR A 35 -3.67 -3.76 1.40
C THR A 35 -4.65 -3.26 2.46
N ASP A 36 -4.52 -2.00 2.89
CA ASP A 36 -5.40 -1.41 3.91
C ASP A 36 -6.85 -1.37 3.45
N LYS A 37 -7.08 -1.10 2.16
CA LYS A 37 -8.42 -1.15 1.60
C LYS A 37 -8.99 -2.56 1.68
N ALA A 38 -8.26 -3.56 1.18
CA ALA A 38 -8.71 -4.96 1.21
C ALA A 38 -8.95 -5.46 2.65
N GLU A 39 -8.10 -5.10 3.60
CA GLU A 39 -8.29 -5.46 5.02
C GLU A 39 -9.51 -4.75 5.64
N SER A 40 -9.74 -3.48 5.31
CA SER A 40 -10.84 -2.71 5.90
C SER A 40 -12.21 -3.06 5.31
N SER A 41 -12.28 -3.39 4.01
CA SER A 41 -13.51 -3.79 3.34
C SER A 41 -13.82 -5.27 3.47
N GLY A 42 -12.79 -6.11 3.70
CA GLY A 42 -12.90 -7.55 3.51
C GLY A 42 -13.08 -7.97 2.04
N ASP A 43 -12.96 -7.02 1.10
CA ASP A 43 -13.27 -7.21 -0.31
C ASP A 43 -12.14 -6.67 -1.21
N ILE A 44 -11.53 -7.59 -1.95
CA ILE A 44 -10.43 -7.31 -2.89
C ILE A 44 -10.88 -6.52 -4.12
N LEU A 45 -12.16 -6.55 -4.49
CA LEU A 45 -12.69 -5.78 -5.62
C LEU A 45 -12.62 -4.28 -5.35
N GLN A 46 -12.90 -3.85 -4.12
CA GLN A 46 -12.75 -2.45 -3.74
C GLN A 46 -11.28 -2.01 -3.75
N ALA A 47 -10.35 -2.89 -3.40
CA ALA A 47 -8.92 -2.61 -3.53
C ALA A 47 -8.50 -2.53 -5.00
N ARG A 48 -9.03 -3.40 -5.88
CA ARG A 48 -8.82 -3.34 -7.33
C ARG A 48 -9.26 -1.98 -7.89
N ASP A 49 -10.46 -1.54 -7.54
CA ASP A 49 -11.04 -0.29 -8.03
C ASP A 49 -10.26 0.93 -7.53
N GLN A 50 -9.86 0.93 -6.26
CA GLN A 50 -9.01 1.99 -5.71
C GLN A 50 -7.63 2.05 -6.38
N LEU A 51 -7.04 0.91 -6.70
CA LEU A 51 -5.76 0.87 -7.42
C LEU A 51 -5.96 1.16 -8.92
N GLY A 52 -7.16 1.06 -9.46
CA GLY A 52 -7.43 1.22 -10.89
C GLY A 52 -6.87 0.05 -11.72
N HIS A 53 -6.94 -1.17 -11.20
CA HIS A 53 -6.54 -2.37 -11.93
C HIS A 53 -7.71 -2.97 -12.71
N THR A 54 -7.43 -3.56 -13.88
CA THR A 54 -8.45 -4.24 -14.68
C THR A 54 -8.83 -5.60 -14.09
N THR A 55 -7.88 -6.30 -13.45
CA THR A 55 -8.09 -7.65 -12.90
C THR A 55 -7.70 -7.74 -11.43
N VAL A 56 -8.32 -8.70 -10.74
CA VAL A 56 -8.02 -9.01 -9.34
C VAL A 56 -6.62 -9.59 -9.18
N VAL A 57 -6.16 -10.39 -10.14
CA VAL A 57 -4.81 -11.00 -10.14
C VAL A 57 -3.71 -9.94 -10.05
N MET A 58 -3.84 -8.80 -10.74
CA MET A 58 -2.87 -7.71 -10.58
C MET A 58 -2.94 -7.12 -9.18
N THR A 59 -4.13 -7.01 -8.59
CA THR A 59 -4.33 -6.44 -7.25
C THR A 59 -3.67 -7.30 -6.17
N GLU A 60 -3.67 -8.62 -6.33
CA GLU A 60 -2.99 -9.55 -5.43
C GLU A 60 -1.49 -9.25 -5.33
N GLN A 61 -0.82 -8.85 -6.43
CA GLN A 61 0.60 -8.47 -6.39
C GLN A 61 0.88 -7.23 -5.52
N TYR A 62 -0.12 -6.37 -5.33
CA TYR A 62 -0.02 -5.16 -4.52
C TYR A 62 -0.53 -5.36 -3.09
N ILE A 63 -1.28 -6.42 -2.81
CA ILE A 63 -1.73 -6.76 -1.45
C ILE A 63 -0.60 -7.51 -0.73
N ARG A 64 -0.16 -6.95 0.39
CA ARG A 64 0.84 -7.59 1.26
C ARG A 64 0.13 -8.34 2.37
N HIS A 65 0.50 -9.60 2.60
CA HIS A 65 0.01 -10.38 3.74
C HIS A 65 0.63 -9.86 5.06
N ARG A 66 0.01 -8.86 5.69
CA ARG A 66 0.43 -8.39 7.02
C ARG A 66 -0.09 -9.35 8.09
N LEU A 67 0.84 -10.09 8.71
CA LEU A 67 0.76 -10.66 10.07
C LEU A 67 -0.61 -11.25 10.51
N GLY A 68 -1.21 -12.09 9.67
CA GLY A 68 -2.41 -12.87 10.01
C GLY A 68 -3.72 -12.17 9.66
N LYS A 69 -4.74 -12.97 9.31
CA LYS A 69 -6.09 -12.44 9.03
C LYS A 69 -6.63 -11.78 10.31
N LYS A 70 -7.00 -10.50 10.22
CA LYS A 70 -7.81 -9.86 11.28
C LYS A 70 -9.12 -10.65 11.41
N VAL A 71 -9.25 -11.38 12.51
CA VAL A 71 -10.49 -12.06 12.89
C VAL A 71 -11.26 -11.16 13.82
N THR A 72 -12.56 -10.98 13.54
CA THR A 72 -13.47 -10.34 14.48
C THR A 72 -13.74 -11.30 15.65
N PRO A 73 -13.81 -10.81 16.90
CA PRO A 73 -14.15 -11.65 18.04
C PRO A 73 -15.51 -12.31 17.83
N ILE A 74 -15.56 -13.63 18.01
CA ILE A 74 -16.80 -14.39 18.03
C ILE A 74 -17.39 -14.18 19.44
N LYS A 75 -18.63 -13.69 19.52
CA LYS A 75 -19.38 -13.57 20.78
C LYS A 75 -19.79 -14.94 21.31
#